data_AF-G3HPN6-F1
#
_entry.id   AF-G3HPN6-F1
#
_cell.length_a   1.000
_cell.length_b   1.000
_cell.length_c   1.000
_cell.angle_alpha   90.00
_cell.angle_beta   90.00
_cell.angle_gamma   90.00
#
_symmetry.space_group_name_H-M   'P 1'
#
loop_
_entity.id
_entity.type
_entity.pdbx_description
1 polymer ?
#
loop_
_entity_poly.entity_id
_entity_poly.type
_entity_poly.pdbx_seq_one_letter_code
_entity_poly.pdbx_strand_id
1 'polypeptide(L)'
;MNDNFYPSVTWAVPVSDSNVPLLTRIKRDQSFTTWLVAMNTTTKEKIILQTIKWRMRVDIEVDPLQLLGQRARLVGRTQQEQPRILSRMEPIPPNALVKPNANDAQVLMWRPKRGPPLVVIPPK
;
A
#
# COMPACT_ATOMS: atom_id res chain seq x y z
N MET A 1 -2.14 -14.96 -13.05
CA MET A 1 -1.38 -13.85 -12.44
C MET A 1 -1.93 -13.65 -11.03
N ASN A 2 -1.13 -13.87 -9.99
CA ASN A 2 -1.54 -13.62 -8.61
C ASN A 2 -1.62 -12.10 -8.42
N ASP A 3 -2.83 -11.58 -8.17
CA ASP A 3 -3.04 -10.19 -7.79
C ASP A 3 -2.68 -10.00 -6.31
N ASN A 4 -1.41 -10.23 -6.02
CA ASN A 4 -0.86 -9.93 -4.72
C ASN A 4 -0.40 -8.49 -4.78
N PHE A 5 -0.71 -7.73 -3.73
CA PHE A 5 0.01 -6.51 -3.44
C PHE A 5 1.48 -6.91 -3.30
N TYR A 6 2.33 -6.68 -4.31
CA TYR A 6 3.75 -7.01 -4.24
C TYR A 6 4.35 -6.19 -3.09
N PRO A 7 4.56 -6.78 -1.90
CA PRO A 7 5.03 -6.02 -0.74
C PRO A 7 6.56 -5.95 -0.74
N SER A 8 7.21 -6.59 -1.72
CA SER A 8 8.66 -6.58 -1.87
C SER A 8 9.10 -5.27 -2.48
N VAL A 9 9.77 -4.46 -1.67
CA VAL A 9 10.54 -3.32 -2.16
C VAL A 9 11.87 -3.85 -2.70
N THR A 10 12.19 -3.55 -3.95
CA THR A 10 13.48 -3.92 -4.54
C THR A 10 14.59 -3.04 -3.94
N TRP A 11 15.69 -3.68 -3.53
CA TRP A 11 16.86 -2.99 -2.94
C TRP A 11 17.66 -2.16 -3.96
N ALA A 12 17.53 -2.51 -5.23
CA ALA A 12 18.12 -1.83 -6.36
C ALA A 12 17.04 -1.15 -7.21
N VAL A 13 17.41 -0.04 -7.84
CA VAL A 13 16.54 0.69 -8.75
C VAL A 13 16.49 -0.10 -10.06
N PRO A 14 15.30 -0.46 -10.59
CA PRO A 14 15.21 -1.26 -11.82
C PRO A 14 15.86 -0.61 -13.05
N VAL A 15 16.10 0.70 -12.98
CA VAL A 15 16.71 1.52 -14.04
C VAL A 15 18.16 1.91 -13.74
N SER A 16 18.81 1.34 -12.73
CA SER A 16 20.24 1.59 -12.45
C SER A 16 21.09 0.35 -12.74
N ASP A 17 22.19 0.52 -13.48
CA ASP A 17 23.20 -0.53 -13.75
C ASP A 17 24.11 -0.84 -12.54
N SER A 18 23.66 -0.51 -11.32
CA SER A 18 24.44 -0.66 -10.10
C SER A 18 23.94 -1.83 -9.26
N ASN A 19 24.85 -2.72 -8.88
CA ASN A 19 24.59 -3.79 -7.90
C ASN A 19 24.69 -3.31 -6.45
N VAL A 20 24.80 -2.00 -6.21
CA VAL A 20 24.89 -1.43 -4.87
C VAL A 20 23.47 -1.24 -4.30
N PRO A 21 23.19 -1.69 -3.06
CA PRO A 21 21.91 -1.42 -2.41
C PRO A 21 21.78 0.07 -2.09
N LEU A 22 20.70 0.69 -2.56
CA LEU A 22 20.46 2.14 -2.43
C LEU A 22 19.22 2.50 -1.60
N LEU A 23 18.44 1.51 -1.17
CA LEU A 23 17.25 1.74 -0.36
C LEU A 23 17.64 2.18 1.05
N THR A 24 17.38 3.45 1.37
CA THR A 24 17.67 4.02 2.70
C THR A 24 16.42 4.32 3.53
N ARG A 25 15.25 4.37 2.90
CA ARG A 25 14.01 4.75 3.58
C ARG A 25 12.78 4.25 2.84
N ILE A 26 11.79 3.78 3.60
CA ILE A 26 10.46 3.42 3.11
C ILE A 26 9.44 4.28 3.85
N LYS A 27 8.69 5.10 3.11
CA LYS A 27 7.53 5.83 3.64
C LYS A 27 6.26 5.26 3.05
N ARG A 28 5.29 4.93 3.89
CA ARG A 28 3.98 4.45 3.50
C ARG A 28 2.92 5.24 4.24
N ASP A 29 2.15 6.05 3.52
CA ASP A 29 0.90 6.65 4.00
C ASP A 29 -0.22 6.03 3.18
N GLN A 30 -1.02 5.18 3.81
CA GLN A 30 -2.06 4.43 3.15
C GLN A 30 -3.37 4.58 3.91
N SER A 31 -4.44 4.84 3.17
CA SER A 31 -5.80 4.80 3.70
C SER A 31 -6.57 3.69 3.01
N PHE A 32 -7.44 3.01 3.76
CA PHE A 32 -8.36 2.02 3.20
C PHE A 32 -9.67 2.03 3.98
N THR A 33 -10.74 1.64 3.31
CA THR A 33 -12.07 1.51 3.90
C THR A 33 -12.44 0.04 3.88
N THR A 34 -12.97 -0.45 5.00
CA THR A 34 -13.52 -1.81 5.10
C THR A 34 -15.01 -1.73 5.37
N TRP A 35 -15.77 -2.59 4.72
CA TRP A 35 -17.21 -2.73 4.93
C TRP A 35 -17.50 -4.12 5.50
N LEU A 36 -18.25 -4.17 6.60
CA LEU A 36 -18.92 -5.38 7.05
C LEU A 36 -20.25 -5.47 6.31
N VAL A 37 -20.49 -6.60 5.63
CA VAL A 37 -21.62 -6.77 4.72
C VAL A 37 -22.35 -8.07 5.05
N ALA A 38 -23.66 -8.00 5.21
CA ALA A 38 -24.53 -9.17 5.15
C ALA A 38 -24.96 -9.39 3.70
N MET A 39 -24.84 -10.62 3.20
CA MET A 39 -25.24 -10.97 1.85
C MET A 39 -26.25 -12.10 1.88
N ASN A 40 -27.41 -11.89 1.24
CA ASN A 40 -28.35 -12.97 0.99
C ASN A 40 -27.75 -13.91 -0.08
N THR A 41 -27.58 -15.19 0.26
CA THR A 41 -26.93 -16.15 -0.64
C THR A 41 -27.76 -16.51 -1.86
N THR A 42 -29.09 -16.40 -1.76
CA THR A 42 -30.05 -16.70 -2.83
C THR A 42 -30.24 -15.50 -3.73
N THR A 43 -30.61 -14.34 -3.19
CA THR A 43 -30.92 -13.13 -3.98
C THR A 43 -29.68 -12.31 -4.35
N LYS A 44 -28.52 -12.58 -3.72
CA LYS A 44 -27.27 -11.80 -3.82
C LYS A 44 -27.40 -10.35 -3.34
N GLU A 45 -28.50 -10.00 -2.68
CA GLU A 45 -28.68 -8.69 -2.07
C GLU A 45 -27.64 -8.47 -0.96
N LYS A 46 -27.10 -7.25 -0.89
CA LYS A 46 -26.05 -6.86 0.05
C LYS A 46 -26.52 -5.72 0.93
N ILE A 47 -26.38 -5.89 2.24
CA ILE A 47 -26.69 -4.88 3.25
C ILE A 47 -25.40 -4.52 3.98
N ILE A 48 -25.07 -3.24 4.02
CA ILE A 48 -23.89 -2.75 4.75
C ILE A 48 -24.27 -2.66 6.23
N LEU A 49 -23.57 -3.43 7.07
CA LEU A 49 -23.74 -3.43 8.52
C LEU A 49 -22.85 -2.39 9.20
N GLN A 50 -21.61 -2.22 8.71
CA GLN A 50 -20.65 -1.28 9.29
C GLN A 50 -19.63 -0.81 8.24
N THR A 51 -19.28 0.47 8.28
CA THR A 51 -18.13 1.04 7.55
C THR A 51 -17.05 1.45 8.55
N ILE A 52 -15.80 1.08 8.27
CA ILE A 52 -14.63 1.42 9.10
C ILE A 52 -13.56 2.04 8.20
N LYS A 53 -13.03 3.20 8.60
CA LYS A 53 -11.92 3.87 7.91
C LYS A 53 -10.61 3.66 8.64
N TRP A 54 -9.59 3.33 7.87
CA TRP A 54 -8.24 3.05 8.34
C TRP A 54 -7.27 4.03 7.71
N ARG A 55 -6.27 4.44 8.48
CA ARG A 55 -5.10 5.15 7.99
C ARG A 55 -3.87 4.61 8.67
N MET A 56 -2.88 4.22 7.87
CA MET A 56 -1.60 3.70 8.33
C MET A 56 -0.49 4.60 7.80
N ARG A 57 0.38 5.05 8.70
CA ARG A 57 1.55 5.87 8.37
C ARG A 57 2.80 5.25 8.96
N VAL A 58 3.62 4.64 8.10
CA VAL A 58 4.86 3.96 8.47
C VAL A 58 6.04 4.68 7.82
N ASP A 59 7.08 4.93 8.61
CA ASP A 59 8.33 5.52 8.15
C ASP A 59 9.47 4.66 8.67
N ILE A 60 10.13 3.96 7.77
CA ILE A 60 11.15 2.95 8.04
C ILE A 60 12.47 3.47 7.50
N GLU A 61 13.46 3.59 8.36
CA GLU A 61 14.85 3.78 7.94
C GLU A 61 15.46 2.42 7.60
N VAL A 62 16.26 2.39 6.53
CA VAL A 62 16.95 1.19 6.07
C VAL A 62 18.45 1.48 5.99
N ASP A 63 19.26 0.73 6.71
CA ASP A 63 20.72 0.74 6.58
C ASP A 63 21.17 -0.54 5.88
N PRO A 64 21.59 -0.47 4.60
CA PRO A 64 22.02 -1.65 3.86
C PRO A 64 23.33 -2.26 4.37
N LEU A 65 24.10 -1.54 5.19
CA LEU A 65 25.38 -2.00 5.73
C LEU A 65 25.20 -2.86 7.00
N GLN A 66 24.01 -2.84 7.62
CA GLN A 66 23.72 -3.70 8.77
C GLN A 66 23.51 -5.16 8.38
N LEU A 67 23.66 -6.04 9.37
CA LEU A 67 23.39 -7.47 9.24
C LEU A 67 21.94 -7.74 8.86
N LEU A 68 21.70 -8.87 8.18
CA LEU A 68 20.35 -9.32 7.86
C LEU A 68 19.52 -9.44 9.15
N GLY A 69 18.28 -8.93 9.11
CA GLY A 69 17.41 -8.83 10.28
C GLY A 69 17.58 -7.56 11.13
N GLN A 70 18.63 -6.77 10.91
CA GLN A 70 18.92 -5.54 11.66
C GLN A 70 18.90 -4.28 10.79
N ARG A 71 18.60 -4.41 9.49
CA ARG A 71 18.68 -3.31 8.51
C ARG A 71 17.57 -2.28 8.64
N ALA A 72 16.44 -2.61 9.25
CA ALA A 72 15.25 -1.77 9.22
C ALA A 72 14.86 -1.31 10.63
N ARG A 73 14.54 -0.03 10.77
CA ARG A 73 14.05 0.55 12.02
C ARG A 73 12.88 1.47 11.76
N LEU A 74 11.83 1.36 12.57
CA LEU A 74 10.71 2.31 12.54
C LEU A 74 11.17 3.64 13.15
N VAL A 75 11.13 4.72 12.37
CA VAL A 75 11.55 6.08 12.78
C VAL A 75 10.40 7.08 12.82
N GLY A 76 9.22 6.68 12.34
CA GLY A 76 8.00 7.49 12.37
C GLY A 76 7.18 7.36 13.65
N ARG A 77 5.91 7.75 13.55
CA ARG A 77 4.94 7.56 14.65
C ARG A 77 4.78 6.07 14.92
N THR A 78 5.14 5.66 16.13
CA THR A 78 4.97 4.28 16.61
C THR A 78 3.50 3.99 16.90
N GLN A 79 2.77 4.98 17.44
CA GLN A 79 1.33 4.89 17.63
C GLN A 79 0.60 5.22 16.32
N GLN A 80 -0.21 4.28 15.86
CA GLN A 80 -1.08 4.45 14.70
C GLN A 80 -2.45 4.98 15.10
N GLU A 81 -3.15 5.62 14.16
CA GLU A 81 -4.53 6.02 14.35
C GLU A 81 -5.41 4.78 14.52
N GLN A 82 -6.30 4.80 15.52
CA GLN A 82 -7.27 3.73 15.66
C GLN A 82 -8.28 3.78 14.50
N PRO A 83 -8.78 2.61 14.06
CA PRO A 83 -9.77 2.56 12.99
C PRO A 83 -11.02 3.32 13.40
N ARG A 84 -11.53 4.15 12.51
CA ARG A 84 -12.73 4.95 12.77
C ARG A 84 -13.97 4.22 12.28
N ILE A 85 -14.74 3.72 13.22
CA ILE A 85 -16.09 3.20 12.98
C ILE A 85 -16.99 4.38 12.62
N LEU A 86 -17.64 4.35 11.47
CA LEU A 86 -18.52 5.43 11.03
C LEU A 86 -19.93 5.26 11.61
N SER A 87 -20.53 6.38 12.03
CA SER A 87 -21.93 6.43 12.45
C SER A 87 -22.90 6.36 11.27
N ARG A 88 -22.47 6.86 10.10
CA ARG A 88 -23.21 6.78 8.84
C ARG A 88 -22.45 5.89 7.87
N MET A 89 -23.12 4.86 7.36
CA MET A 89 -22.51 3.93 6.40
C MET A 89 -22.27 4.62 5.07
N GLU A 90 -21.05 4.48 4.55
CA GLU A 90 -20.71 4.91 3.20
C GLU A 90 -20.95 3.73 2.24
N PRO A 91 -21.48 3.97 1.03
CA PRO A 91 -21.72 2.89 0.07
C PRO A 91 -20.41 2.22 -0.36
N ILE A 92 -20.50 0.94 -0.72
CA ILE A 92 -19.35 0.23 -1.31
C ILE A 92 -19.21 0.72 -2.75
N PRO A 93 -18.06 1.27 -3.15
CA PRO A 93 -17.86 1.67 -4.53
C PRO A 93 -17.78 0.42 -5.43
N PRO A 94 -18.27 0.47 -6.68
CA PRO A 94 -18.34 -0.71 -7.55
C PRO A 94 -17.01 -1.44 -7.75
N ASN A 95 -15.89 -0.70 -7.79
CA ASN A 95 -14.54 -1.25 -7.93
C ASN A 95 -14.09 -2.10 -6.72
N ALA A 96 -14.71 -1.92 -5.54
CA ALA A 96 -14.44 -2.74 -4.37
C ALA A 96 -15.25 -4.06 -4.36
N LEU A 97 -16.19 -4.23 -5.29
CA LEU A 97 -17.00 -5.46 -5.42
C LEU A 97 -16.43 -6.45 -6.43
N VAL A 98 -15.44 -6.03 -7.22
CA VAL A 98 -14.72 -6.89 -8.15
C VAL A 98 -13.44 -7.41 -7.49
N LYS A 99 -12.85 -8.46 -8.08
CA LYS A 99 -11.52 -8.91 -7.65
C LYS A 99 -10.59 -7.70 -7.71
N PRO A 100 -9.79 -7.44 -6.65
CA PRO A 100 -8.81 -6.38 -6.72
C PRO A 100 -7.92 -6.59 -7.96
N ASN A 101 -7.43 -5.48 -8.48
CA ASN A 101 -6.24 -5.48 -9.32
C ASN A 101 -5.30 -4.43 -8.76
N ALA A 102 -4.53 -4.82 -7.75
CA ALA A 102 -3.58 -3.95 -7.10
C ALA A 102 -2.53 -3.43 -8.10
N ASN A 103 -2.18 -4.23 -9.10
CA ASN A 103 -1.22 -3.84 -10.13
C ASN A 103 -1.75 -2.72 -11.04
N ASP A 104 -3.05 -2.69 -11.33
CA ASP A 104 -3.63 -1.64 -12.19
C ASP A 104 -3.59 -0.26 -11.50
N ALA A 105 -3.76 -0.23 -10.18
CA ALA A 105 -3.73 1.02 -9.40
C ALA A 105 -2.31 1.44 -8.95
N GLN A 106 -1.27 0.67 -9.29
CA GLN A 106 0.10 0.93 -8.84
C GLN A 106 0.88 1.73 -9.88
N VAL A 107 1.57 2.77 -9.42
CA VAL A 107 2.55 3.51 -10.21
C VAL A 107 3.90 3.40 -9.53
N LEU A 108 4.91 2.90 -10.25
CA LEU A 108 6.30 3.00 -9.80
C LEU A 108 6.92 4.25 -10.43
N MET A 109 7.21 5.24 -9.59
CA MET A 109 7.94 6.44 -10.03
C MET A 109 9.39 6.39 -9.52
N TRP A 110 10.33 6.58 -10.43
CA TRP A 110 11.73 6.85 -10.11
C TRP A 110 11.95 8.36 -10.02
N ARG A 111 12.56 8.81 -8.92
CA ARG A 111 12.95 10.22 -8.72
C ARG A 111 14.46 10.28 -8.53
N PRO A 112 15.24 10.55 -9.59
CA PRO A 112 16.69 10.60 -9.48
C PRO A 112 17.15 11.81 -8.65
N LYS A 113 18.39 11.77 -8.15
CA LYS A 113 19.03 12.92 -7.47
C LYS A 113 19.18 14.14 -8.40
N ARG A 114 19.29 13.91 -9.71
CA ARG A 114 19.42 14.93 -10.75
C ARG A 114 18.51 14.57 -11.92
N GLY A 115 17.86 15.55 -12.53
CA GLY A 115 16.96 15.35 -13.66
C GLY A 115 15.50 15.12 -13.25
N PRO A 116 14.59 14.95 -14.23
CA PRO A 116 13.17 14.82 -13.98
C PRO A 116 12.81 13.42 -13.44
N PRO A 117 11.71 13.30 -12.67
CA PRO A 117 11.10 12.01 -12.34
C PRO A 117 10.72 11.20 -13.59
N LEU A 118 10.82 9.88 -13.50
CA LEU A 118 10.42 8.93 -14.54
C LEU A 118 9.33 8.00 -13.99
N VAL A 119 8.28 7.76 -14.77
CA VAL A 119 7.34 6.66 -14.51
C VAL A 119 7.96 5.37 -15.04
N VAL A 120 8.32 4.46 -14.13
CA VAL A 120 8.93 3.16 -14.45
C VAL A 120 7.85 2.11 -14.73
N ILE A 121 6.78 2.13 -13.94
CA ILE A 121 5.59 1.30 -14.16
C ILE A 121 4.40 2.24 -14.16
N PRO A 122 3.73 2.45 -15.30
CA PRO A 122 2.51 3.25 -15.36
C PRO A 122 1.34 2.51 -14.69
N PRO A 123 0.32 3.24 -14.22
CA PRO A 123 -0.94 2.60 -13.85
C PRO A 123 -1.60 2.02 -15.11
N LYS A 124 -2.47 1.03 -14.94
CA LYS A 124 -3.29 0.50 -16.03
C LYS A 124 -4.71 1.06 -15.98
#